data_AF-N1Q624-F1
#
_entry.id   AF-N1Q624-F1
#
_cell.length_a   1.000
_cell.length_b   1.000
_cell.length_c   1.000
_cell.angle_alpha   90.00
_cell.angle_beta   90.00
_cell.angle_gamma   90.00
#
_symmetry.space_group_name_H-M   'P 1'
#
loop_
_entity.id
_entity.type
_entity.pdbx_description
1 polymer ?
#
loop_
_entity_poly.entity_id
_entity_poly.type
_entity_poly.pdbx_seq_one_letter_code
_entity_poly.pdbx_strand_id
1 'polypeptide(L)'
;MHKQYPVNRVHVTQSSEHTKALGPGGTPSTVPGYIRVKCLGLFALRNPYEPAPIPEGMQCKRGYLCSGALPLRPHPRPETRGIAPHRQVTQRADQDMFIALSEAIEDFGRKGGDHLTVGTSCFEKHGTGLFSTAPSKKTCRGEICHVHSSDGSLHLTLHPLDAREVLESGWGERHPISRGGIFERFVPKGFTMVYAPQNDSEVAVVLEIVKAATWIIR
;
A
#
# COMPACT_ATOMS: atom_id res chain seq x y z
N MET A 1 17.97 -12.34 -17.32
CA MET A 1 16.70 -12.64 -18.02
C MET A 1 15.61 -11.76 -17.45
N HIS A 2 15.26 -10.65 -18.11
CA HIS A 2 14.12 -9.83 -17.71
C HIS A 2 12.83 -10.62 -18.01
N LYS A 3 12.14 -11.09 -16.98
CA LYS A 3 10.78 -11.61 -17.14
C LYS A 3 9.90 -10.42 -17.55
N GLN A 4 9.52 -10.40 -18.81
CA GLN A 4 8.58 -9.43 -19.35
C GLN A 4 7.19 -9.82 -18.82
N TYR A 5 6.83 -9.28 -17.66
CA TYR A 5 5.47 -9.40 -17.15
C TYR A 5 4.54 -8.72 -18.16
N PRO A 6 3.39 -9.32 -18.53
CA PRO A 6 2.43 -8.66 -19.38
C PRO A 6 2.09 -7.31 -18.74
N VAL A 7 2.10 -6.24 -19.55
CA VAL A 7 1.70 -4.91 -19.12
C VAL A 7 0.21 -4.96 -18.81
N ASN A 8 -0.14 -5.38 -17.59
CA ASN A 8 -1.48 -5.26 -17.07
C ASN A 8 -1.72 -3.76 -16.87
N ARG A 9 -2.25 -3.13 -17.92
CA ARG A 9 -2.83 -1.80 -17.85
C ARG A 9 -3.83 -1.86 -16.69
N VAL A 10 -3.70 -0.97 -15.71
CA VAL A 10 -4.73 -0.78 -14.68
C VAL A 10 -6.07 -0.71 -15.41
N HIS A 11 -6.97 -1.67 -15.16
CA HIS A 11 -8.27 -1.68 -15.83
C HIS A 11 -9.11 -0.52 -15.28
N VAL A 12 -8.94 0.67 -15.86
CA VAL A 12 -9.72 1.89 -15.55
C VAL A 12 -11.11 1.85 -16.21
N THR A 13 -11.56 0.70 -16.69
CA THR A 13 -12.94 0.49 -17.18
C THR A 13 -13.83 0.06 -16.02
N GLN A 14 -14.09 0.98 -15.10
CA GLN A 14 -15.10 0.79 -14.05
C GLN A 14 -16.37 1.58 -14.39
N SER A 15 -17.54 0.96 -14.24
CA SER A 15 -18.82 1.69 -14.18
C SER A 15 -19.07 2.18 -12.75
N SER A 16 -20.03 3.09 -12.56
CA SER A 16 -20.37 3.62 -11.23
C SER A 16 -20.76 2.54 -10.21
N GLU A 17 -21.41 1.47 -10.67
CA GLU A 17 -21.80 0.32 -9.84
C GLU A 17 -20.58 -0.50 -9.38
N HIS A 18 -19.58 -0.67 -10.24
CA HIS A 18 -18.33 -1.33 -9.85
C HIS A 18 -17.55 -0.52 -8.81
N THR A 19 -17.59 0.82 -8.86
CA THR A 19 -16.95 1.66 -7.84
C THR A 19 -17.65 1.53 -6.48
N LYS A 20 -18.99 1.41 -6.46
CA LYS A 20 -19.74 1.15 -5.23
C LYS A 20 -19.39 -0.22 -4.62
N ALA A 21 -19.21 -1.25 -5.46
CA ALA A 21 -18.89 -2.60 -5.03
C ALA A 21 -17.53 -2.74 -4.32
N LEU A 22 -16.61 -1.80 -4.52
CA LEU A 22 -15.29 -1.78 -3.85
C LEU A 22 -15.36 -1.24 -2.41
N GLY A 23 -16.54 -0.85 -1.93
CA GLY A 23 -16.76 -0.30 -0.60
C GLY A 23 -16.32 1.18 -0.48
N PRO A 24 -16.43 1.77 0.72
CA PRO A 24 -15.96 3.13 0.95
C PRO A 24 -14.43 3.20 0.82
N GLY A 25 -13.90 4.36 0.43
CA GLY A 25 -12.45 4.63 0.48
C GLY A 25 -12.03 5.81 -0.39
N GLY A 26 -11.44 6.84 0.23
CA GLY A 26 -10.90 8.03 -0.46
C GLY A 26 -11.94 8.97 -1.07
N THR A 27 -12.66 8.52 -2.12
CA THR A 27 -13.70 9.33 -2.79
C THR A 27 -15.12 8.81 -2.51
N PRO A 28 -16.13 9.69 -2.31
CA PRO A 28 -17.51 9.26 -2.10
C PRO A 28 -18.09 8.54 -3.31
N SER A 29 -18.96 7.55 -3.10
CA SER A 29 -19.67 6.81 -4.15
C SER A 29 -20.85 7.59 -4.76
N THR A 30 -20.60 8.85 -5.12
CA THR A 30 -21.55 9.77 -5.78
C THR A 30 -21.16 9.97 -7.24
N VAL A 31 -22.06 10.50 -8.07
CA VAL A 31 -21.75 10.82 -9.48
C VAL A 31 -20.54 11.76 -9.63
N PRO A 32 -20.42 12.86 -8.85
CA PRO A 32 -19.20 13.68 -8.85
C PRO A 32 -17.94 12.89 -8.42
N GLY A 33 -18.07 11.97 -7.46
CA GLY A 33 -16.98 11.09 -7.04
C GLY A 33 -16.50 10.18 -8.16
N TYR A 34 -17.43 9.59 -8.91
CA TYR A 34 -17.11 8.77 -10.09
C TYR A 34 -16.38 9.56 -11.18
N ILE A 35 -16.84 10.77 -11.50
CA ILE A 35 -16.15 11.66 -12.45
C ILE A 35 -14.74 11.95 -11.97
N ARG A 36 -14.56 12.24 -10.68
CA ARG A 36 -13.24 12.47 -10.08
C ARG A 36 -12.32 11.26 -10.23
N VAL A 37 -12.80 10.05 -9.97
CA VAL A 37 -12.03 8.80 -10.17
C VAL A 37 -11.62 8.64 -11.63
N LYS A 38 -12.51 8.93 -12.58
CA LYS A 38 -12.18 8.88 -14.02
C LYS A 38 -11.11 9.89 -14.41
N CYS A 39 -11.19 11.13 -13.91
CA CYS A 39 -10.16 12.14 -14.12
C CYS A 39 -8.81 11.71 -13.51
N LEU A 40 -8.80 11.13 -12.31
CA LEU A 40 -7.59 10.58 -11.68
C LEU A 40 -6.98 9.45 -12.52
N GLY A 41 -7.82 8.65 -13.18
CA GLY A 41 -7.40 7.58 -14.08
C GLY A 41 -6.55 8.02 -15.26
N LEU A 42 -6.67 9.27 -15.71
CA LEU A 42 -5.81 9.83 -16.77
C LEU A 42 -4.35 10.00 -16.30
N PHE A 43 -4.12 10.03 -15.00
CA PHE A 43 -2.80 10.18 -14.40
C PHE A 43 -2.23 8.85 -13.87
N ALA A 44 -2.96 7.74 -14.06
CA ALA A 44 -2.54 6.44 -13.60
C ALA A 44 -1.20 6.02 -14.23
N LEU A 45 -0.36 5.35 -13.44
CA LEU A 45 0.88 4.75 -13.90
C LEU A 45 0.58 3.74 -15.00
N ARG A 46 1.45 3.69 -16.01
CA ARG A 46 1.35 2.69 -17.09
C ARG A 46 1.67 1.29 -16.56
N ASN A 47 2.63 1.19 -15.64
CA ASN A 47 3.04 -0.04 -15.00
C ASN A 47 3.17 0.21 -13.48
N PRO A 48 2.25 -0.31 -12.65
CA PRO A 48 2.33 -0.16 -11.19
C PRO A 48 3.39 -1.08 -10.57
N TYR A 49 3.94 -2.05 -11.31
CA TYR A 49 4.96 -2.97 -10.81
C TYR A 49 6.38 -2.43 -10.98
N GLU A 50 6.55 -1.31 -11.67
CA GLU A 50 7.85 -0.70 -11.90
C GLU A 50 8.23 0.24 -10.74
N PRO A 51 9.39 0.03 -10.09
CA PRO A 51 9.86 0.91 -9.03
C PRO A 51 10.00 2.37 -9.50
N ALA A 52 9.73 3.32 -8.60
CA ALA A 52 9.99 4.73 -8.89
C ALA A 52 11.51 4.99 -8.94
N PRO A 53 11.99 5.90 -9.80
CA PRO A 53 13.39 6.34 -9.76
C PRO A 53 13.78 6.88 -8.39
N ILE A 54 14.96 6.50 -7.91
CA ILE A 54 15.49 6.91 -6.61
C ILE A 54 15.97 8.36 -6.69
N PRO A 55 15.45 9.30 -5.89
CA PRO A 55 15.94 10.67 -5.85
C PRO A 55 17.42 10.72 -5.43
N GLU A 56 18.22 11.59 -6.06
CA GLU A 56 19.67 11.70 -5.80
C GLU A 56 20.01 11.87 -4.31
N GLY A 57 19.29 12.74 -3.60
CA GLY A 57 19.49 12.97 -2.15
C GLY A 57 19.10 11.80 -1.24
N MET A 58 18.59 10.70 -1.80
CA MET A 58 18.16 9.50 -1.08
C MET A 58 19.01 8.27 -1.43
N GLN A 59 19.93 8.37 -2.40
CA GLN A 59 20.81 7.28 -2.80
C GLN A 59 21.77 6.84 -1.68
N CYS A 60 22.17 7.78 -0.80
CA CYS A 60 23.04 7.48 0.34
C CYS A 60 22.31 6.96 1.59
N LYS A 61 20.97 7.04 1.61
CA LYS A 61 20.17 6.51 2.72
C LYS A 61 19.76 5.09 2.40
N ARG A 62 20.20 4.14 3.22
CA ARG A 62 19.76 2.75 3.10
C ARG A 62 18.31 2.65 3.58
N GLY A 63 17.50 1.90 2.84
CA GLY A 63 16.19 1.46 3.32
C GLY A 63 16.36 0.42 4.43
N TYR A 64 15.25 0.00 5.02
CA TYR A 64 15.26 -1.03 6.06
C TYR A 64 15.54 -2.42 5.48
N LEU A 65 15.00 -2.70 4.29
CA LEU A 65 15.16 -3.99 3.62
C LEU A 65 16.47 -4.02 2.84
N CYS A 66 17.32 -4.98 3.15
CA CYS A 66 18.46 -5.32 2.30
C CYS A 66 17.96 -5.92 0.97
N SER A 67 18.79 -5.83 -0.08
CA SER A 67 18.48 -6.50 -1.34
C SER A 67 18.43 -8.01 -1.14
N GLY A 68 17.35 -8.66 -1.57
CA GLY A 68 17.12 -10.09 -1.34
C GLY A 68 16.69 -10.44 0.08
N ALA A 69 16.26 -9.46 0.88
CA ALA A 69 15.76 -9.70 2.23
C ALA A 69 14.39 -10.38 2.23
N LEU A 70 13.57 -10.15 1.20
CA LEU A 70 12.24 -10.76 1.11
C LEU A 70 12.28 -12.04 0.26
N PRO A 71 11.62 -13.13 0.69
CA PRO A 71 11.44 -14.28 -0.18
C PRO A 71 10.56 -13.89 -1.38
N LEU A 72 10.69 -14.61 -2.50
CA LEU A 72 9.74 -14.48 -3.59
C LEU A 72 8.35 -14.91 -3.11
N ARG A 73 7.32 -14.12 -3.42
CA ARG A 73 5.93 -14.51 -3.12
C ARG A 73 5.63 -15.82 -3.87
N PRO A 74 5.12 -16.86 -3.19
CA PRO A 74 4.96 -18.19 -3.78
C PRO A 74 3.81 -18.26 -4.80
N HIS A 75 2.94 -17.26 -4.82
CA HIS A 75 1.77 -17.16 -5.68
C HIS A 75 1.94 -16.06 -6.75
N PRO A 76 1.22 -16.13 -7.88
CA PRO A 76 1.08 -15.00 -8.79
C PRO A 76 0.51 -13.76 -8.08
N ARG A 77 0.77 -12.57 -8.63
CA ARG A 77 0.19 -11.33 -8.12
C ARG A 77 -1.34 -11.40 -8.19
N PRO A 78 -2.06 -10.95 -7.14
CA PRO A 78 -3.50 -10.85 -7.19
C PRO A 78 -3.94 -9.73 -8.15
N GLU A 79 -5.18 -9.85 -8.64
CA GLU A 79 -5.84 -8.79 -9.36
C GLU A 79 -6.27 -7.67 -8.41
N THR A 80 -6.13 -6.44 -8.88
CA THR A 80 -6.48 -5.22 -8.16
C THR A 80 -7.33 -4.32 -9.03
N ARG A 81 -8.19 -3.52 -8.39
CA ARG A 81 -9.15 -2.65 -9.07
C ARG A 81 -9.28 -1.31 -8.38
N GLY A 82 -9.50 -0.26 -9.17
CA GLY A 82 -9.83 1.08 -8.69
C GLY A 82 -8.61 1.97 -8.49
N ILE A 83 -8.88 3.18 -8.00
CA ILE A 83 -7.89 4.24 -7.73
C ILE A 83 -8.18 4.88 -6.38
N ALA A 84 -9.45 5.13 -6.07
CA ALA A 84 -9.91 5.59 -4.76
C ALA A 84 -11.39 5.20 -4.62
N PRO A 85 -11.72 4.01 -4.10
CA PRO A 85 -10.81 3.05 -3.47
C PRO A 85 -9.95 2.27 -4.47
N HIS A 86 -8.77 1.83 -4.04
CA HIS A 86 -7.91 0.84 -4.71
C HIS A 86 -7.95 -0.42 -3.86
N ARG A 87 -8.37 -1.54 -4.44
CA ARG A 87 -8.68 -2.79 -3.71
C ARG A 87 -8.11 -4.01 -4.40
N GLN A 88 -7.82 -5.03 -3.60
CA GLN A 88 -7.47 -6.36 -4.07
C GLN A 88 -8.75 -7.19 -4.23
N VAL A 89 -8.95 -7.82 -5.40
CA VAL A 89 -10.20 -8.56 -5.71
C VAL A 89 -10.04 -10.07 -5.73
N THR A 90 -8.81 -10.58 -5.84
CA THR A 90 -8.47 -12.02 -5.73
C THR A 90 -7.49 -12.25 -4.58
N GLN A 91 -7.38 -13.48 -4.08
CA GLN A 91 -6.47 -13.82 -2.96
C GLN A 91 -6.71 -12.92 -1.72
N ARG A 92 -7.98 -12.59 -1.42
CA ARG A 92 -8.33 -11.79 -0.24
C ARG A 92 -7.93 -12.56 1.02
N ALA A 93 -7.54 -11.86 2.08
CA ALA A 93 -7.41 -12.49 3.38
C ALA A 93 -8.79 -13.00 3.83
N ASP A 94 -8.82 -14.18 4.43
CA ASP A 94 -9.96 -14.59 5.23
C ASP A 94 -9.96 -13.85 6.58
N GLN A 95 -10.96 -14.14 7.39
CA GLN A 95 -11.13 -13.47 8.68
C GLN A 95 -9.94 -13.74 9.63
N ASP A 96 -9.42 -14.96 9.63
CA ASP A 96 -8.34 -15.38 10.52
C ASP A 96 -7.03 -14.68 10.14
N MET A 97 -6.70 -14.63 8.85
CA MET A 97 -5.51 -13.93 8.35
C MET A 97 -5.62 -12.41 8.52
N PHE A 98 -6.83 -11.85 8.37
CA PHE A 98 -7.06 -10.43 8.66
C PHE A 98 -6.82 -10.10 10.13
N ILE A 99 -7.33 -10.94 11.04
CA ILE A 99 -7.13 -10.78 12.49
C ILE A 99 -5.64 -10.94 12.81
N ALA A 100 -4.99 -12.01 12.35
CA ALA A 100 -3.58 -12.28 12.59
C ALA A 100 -2.68 -11.13 12.13
N LEU A 101 -2.92 -10.58 10.94
CA LEU A 101 -2.20 -9.42 10.43
C LEU A 101 -2.45 -8.17 11.28
N SER A 102 -3.70 -7.92 11.64
CA SER A 102 -4.07 -6.76 12.46
C SER A 102 -3.40 -6.84 13.82
N GLU A 103 -3.54 -7.96 14.52
CA GLU A 103 -2.90 -8.20 15.82
C GLU A 103 -1.39 -8.05 15.75
N ALA A 104 -0.73 -8.59 14.70
CA ALA A 104 0.71 -8.45 14.53
C ALA A 104 1.16 -6.98 14.39
N ILE A 105 0.40 -6.16 13.65
CA ILE A 105 0.65 -4.72 13.51
C ILE A 105 0.39 -3.99 14.84
N GLU A 106 -0.68 -4.35 15.54
CA GLU A 106 -1.01 -3.76 16.84
C GLU A 106 0.04 -4.06 17.90
N ASP A 107 0.52 -5.31 17.95
CA ASP A 107 1.61 -5.77 18.79
C ASP A 107 2.91 -5.01 18.49
N PHE A 108 3.23 -4.85 17.21
CA PHE A 108 4.41 -4.09 16.78
C PHE A 108 4.30 -2.62 17.19
N GLY A 109 3.14 -1.99 16.98
CA GLY A 109 2.88 -0.62 17.39
C GLY A 109 3.00 -0.42 18.90
N ARG A 110 2.46 -1.34 19.71
CA ARG A 110 2.58 -1.31 21.18
C ARG A 110 4.01 -1.49 21.68
N LYS A 111 4.81 -2.34 21.01
CA LYS A 111 6.22 -2.60 21.34
C LYS A 111 7.16 -1.51 20.83
N GLY A 112 6.72 -0.69 19.86
CA GLY A 112 7.50 0.36 19.21
C GLY A 112 7.89 1.57 20.05
N GLY A 113 7.52 1.60 21.33
CA GLY A 113 7.80 2.69 22.25
C GLY A 113 7.06 3.99 21.90
N ASP A 114 7.56 5.12 22.39
CA ASP A 114 6.88 6.42 22.30
C ASP A 114 6.78 6.99 20.88
N HIS A 115 7.32 6.31 19.87
CA HIS A 115 7.38 6.76 18.48
C HIS A 115 6.23 6.25 17.60
N LEU A 116 5.54 5.19 18.05
CA LEU A 116 4.46 4.52 17.32
C LEU A 116 3.16 4.52 18.13
N THR A 117 2.04 4.62 17.42
CA THR A 117 0.72 4.43 18.01
C THR A 117 -0.21 3.73 17.01
N VAL A 118 -1.20 3.04 17.54
CA VAL A 118 -2.19 2.28 16.78
C VAL A 118 -3.53 2.99 16.92
N GLY A 119 -4.29 3.06 15.84
CA GLY A 119 -5.66 3.56 15.89
C GLY A 119 -6.43 3.27 14.62
N THR A 120 -7.62 3.84 14.51
CA THR A 120 -8.43 3.72 13.29
C THR A 120 -7.85 4.59 12.17
N SER A 121 -7.67 4.00 10.98
CA SER A 121 -7.15 4.71 9.80
C SER A 121 -8.03 5.90 9.40
N CYS A 122 -7.38 6.98 8.96
CA CYS A 122 -8.08 8.13 8.38
C CYS A 122 -8.62 7.84 6.98
N PHE A 123 -7.99 6.91 6.26
CA PHE A 123 -8.37 6.51 4.90
C PHE A 123 -9.36 5.35 4.90
N GLU A 124 -9.21 4.43 5.85
CA GLU A 124 -10.10 3.30 6.08
C GLU A 124 -10.81 3.47 7.43
N LYS A 125 -12.03 4.03 7.42
CA LYS A 125 -12.77 4.40 8.63
C LYS A 125 -13.06 3.24 9.60
N HIS A 126 -12.81 2.01 9.17
CA HIS A 126 -13.00 0.78 9.94
C HIS A 126 -11.74 -0.11 9.96
N GLY A 127 -10.59 0.37 9.47
CA GLY A 127 -9.36 -0.41 9.35
C GLY A 127 -8.32 -0.03 10.39
N THR A 128 -7.48 -1.00 10.77
CA THR A 128 -6.33 -0.80 11.66
C THR A 128 -5.28 0.04 10.95
N GLY A 129 -4.87 1.14 11.60
CA GLY A 129 -3.81 2.04 11.14
C GLY A 129 -2.66 2.10 12.14
N LEU A 130 -1.43 2.14 11.62
CA LEU A 130 -0.23 2.43 12.38
C LEU A 130 0.19 3.88 12.12
N PHE A 131 0.51 4.63 13.17
CA PHE A 131 0.83 6.04 13.10
C PHE A 131 2.16 6.34 13.79
N SER A 132 2.87 7.35 13.29
CA SER A 132 3.99 7.97 14.00
C SER A 132 3.47 9.04 14.96
N THR A 133 4.00 9.08 16.18
CA THR A 133 3.69 10.11 17.19
C THR A 133 4.39 11.45 16.90
N ALA A 134 5.47 11.44 16.10
CA ALA A 134 6.24 12.63 15.70
C ALA A 134 6.40 12.71 14.16
N PRO A 135 5.29 12.87 13.41
CA PRO A 135 5.35 12.70 11.97
C PRO A 135 6.00 13.88 11.26
N SER A 136 6.94 13.58 10.35
CA SER A 136 7.54 14.58 9.45
C SER A 136 6.53 15.17 8.45
N LYS A 137 5.45 14.43 8.13
CA LYS A 137 4.33 14.88 7.29
C LYS A 137 3.02 14.79 8.09
N LYS A 138 2.26 15.89 8.14
CA LYS A 138 0.98 15.97 8.90
C LYS A 138 -0.22 15.28 8.25
N THR A 139 -0.07 14.72 7.04
CA THR A 139 -1.16 14.01 6.36
C THR A 139 -1.61 12.82 7.22
N CYS A 140 -2.92 12.73 7.47
CA CYS A 140 -3.54 11.68 8.28
C CYS A 140 -2.87 11.45 9.64
N ARG A 141 -2.47 12.53 10.32
CA ARG A 141 -1.86 12.46 11.67
C ARG A 141 -0.62 11.55 11.74
N GLY A 142 0.11 11.39 10.64
CA GLY A 142 1.31 10.55 10.62
C GLY A 142 1.07 9.08 10.33
N GLU A 143 -0.04 8.73 9.69
CA GLU A 143 -0.35 7.36 9.28
C GLU A 143 0.77 6.77 8.40
N ILE A 144 1.38 5.68 8.88
CA ILE A 144 2.45 4.93 8.23
C ILE A 144 1.85 3.85 7.32
N CYS A 145 0.88 3.11 7.84
CA CYS A 145 0.15 2.10 7.10
C CYS A 145 -1.31 1.97 7.56
N HIS A 146 -2.17 1.43 6.70
CA HIS A 146 -3.50 0.98 7.07
C HIS A 146 -3.90 -0.30 6.34
N VAL A 147 -4.59 -1.18 7.07
CA VAL A 147 -5.13 -2.43 6.54
C VAL A 147 -6.55 -2.19 6.02
N HIS A 148 -6.82 -2.72 4.83
CA HIS A 148 -8.15 -2.76 4.25
C HIS A 148 -8.96 -3.88 4.90
N SER A 149 -9.98 -3.52 5.68
CA SER A 149 -10.91 -4.51 6.27
C SER A 149 -11.69 -5.31 5.24
N SER A 150 -11.80 -4.80 4.01
CA SER A 150 -12.50 -5.47 2.93
C SER A 150 -11.71 -6.62 2.30
N ASP A 151 -10.39 -6.54 2.19
CA ASP A 151 -9.62 -7.54 1.42
C ASP A 151 -8.33 -8.02 2.10
N GLY A 152 -7.93 -7.39 3.21
CA GLY A 152 -6.72 -7.71 3.97
C GLY A 152 -5.41 -7.21 3.35
N SER A 153 -5.46 -6.55 2.19
CA SER A 153 -4.31 -5.78 1.68
C SER A 153 -4.12 -4.52 2.51
N LEU A 154 -2.98 -3.85 2.35
CA LEU A 154 -2.69 -2.63 3.10
C LEU A 154 -1.92 -1.62 2.26
N HIS A 155 -2.12 -0.35 2.54
CA HIS A 155 -1.33 0.72 1.97
C HIS A 155 -0.31 1.25 2.96
N LEU A 156 0.89 1.56 2.46
CA LEU A 156 1.96 2.18 3.22
C LEU A 156 2.91 2.98 2.32
N THR A 157 3.79 3.79 2.93
CA THR A 157 4.82 4.54 2.18
C THR A 157 6.21 3.99 2.48
N LEU A 158 6.84 3.38 1.48
CA LEU A 158 8.18 2.82 1.60
C LEU A 158 9.28 3.78 1.14
N HIS A 159 10.49 3.55 1.65
CA HIS A 159 11.70 4.07 1.05
C HIS A 159 11.81 3.51 -0.39
N PRO A 160 12.33 4.25 -1.39
CA PRO A 160 12.40 3.77 -2.78
C PRO A 160 13.13 2.44 -2.95
N LEU A 161 14.16 2.17 -2.13
CA LEU A 161 14.87 0.89 -2.15
C LEU A 161 14.01 -0.26 -1.62
N ASP A 162 13.27 -0.03 -0.53
CA ASP A 162 12.37 -1.02 0.06
C ASP A 162 11.16 -1.26 -0.85
N ALA A 163 10.63 -0.21 -1.47
CA ALA A 163 9.59 -0.30 -2.48
C ALA A 163 10.05 -1.17 -3.65
N ARG A 164 11.27 -0.99 -4.13
CA ARG A 164 11.83 -1.83 -5.19
C ARG A 164 11.88 -3.30 -4.77
N GLU A 165 12.39 -3.61 -3.59
CA GLU A 165 12.45 -4.98 -3.08
C GLU A 165 11.05 -5.62 -2.98
N VAL A 166 10.07 -4.90 -2.44
CA VAL A 166 8.68 -5.37 -2.33
C VAL A 166 8.05 -5.64 -3.70
N LEU A 167 8.30 -4.74 -4.67
CA LEU A 167 7.82 -4.91 -6.04
C LEU A 167 8.53 -6.10 -6.69
N GLU A 168 9.86 -6.17 -6.69
CA GLU A 168 10.62 -7.23 -7.36
C GLU A 168 10.33 -8.62 -6.78
N SER A 169 10.12 -8.72 -5.46
CA SER A 169 9.78 -9.97 -4.77
C SER A 169 8.29 -10.36 -4.86
N GLY A 170 7.46 -9.54 -5.51
CA GLY A 170 6.06 -9.89 -5.82
C GLY A 170 5.05 -9.60 -4.73
N TRP A 171 5.42 -8.88 -3.68
CA TRP A 171 4.59 -8.66 -2.48
C TRP A 171 3.65 -7.47 -2.56
N GLY A 172 3.84 -6.57 -3.53
CA GLY A 172 2.98 -5.42 -3.67
C GLY A 172 3.03 -4.76 -5.04
N GLU A 173 2.26 -3.70 -5.19
CA GLU A 173 2.24 -2.82 -6.36
C GLU A 173 2.14 -1.37 -5.95
N ARG A 174 2.65 -0.47 -6.78
CA ARG A 174 2.50 0.96 -6.54
C ARG A 174 1.05 1.38 -6.70
N HIS A 175 0.62 2.33 -5.88
CA HIS A 175 -0.71 2.90 -6.06
C HIS A 175 -0.83 3.56 -7.45
N PRO A 176 -1.97 3.45 -8.16
CA PRO A 176 -2.10 3.89 -9.54
C PRO A 176 -1.69 5.34 -9.78
N ILE A 177 -1.88 6.24 -8.81
CA ILE A 177 -1.52 7.66 -8.93
C ILE A 177 -0.27 8.07 -8.12
N SER A 178 0.58 7.12 -7.70
CA SER A 178 1.87 7.38 -7.02
C SER A 178 2.97 7.89 -7.97
N ARG A 179 2.61 8.79 -8.88
CA ARG A 179 3.49 9.36 -9.91
C ARG A 179 4.39 10.48 -9.37
N GLY A 180 3.99 11.08 -8.25
CA GLY A 180 4.59 12.30 -7.70
C GLY A 180 4.10 13.58 -8.40
N GLY A 181 4.89 14.65 -8.35
CA GLY A 181 4.47 15.96 -8.86
C GLY A 181 3.32 16.52 -8.02
N ILE A 182 2.25 16.99 -8.68
CA ILE A 182 1.06 17.53 -7.99
C ILE A 182 0.38 16.52 -7.05
N PHE A 183 0.58 15.21 -7.27
CA PHE A 183 0.00 14.15 -6.44
C PHE A 183 0.83 13.82 -5.21
N GLU A 184 2.09 14.24 -5.13
CA GLU A 184 3.04 13.87 -4.05
C GLU A 184 2.53 14.22 -2.64
N ARG A 185 1.72 15.28 -2.53
CA ARG A 185 1.12 15.71 -1.27
C ARG A 185 0.09 14.71 -0.72
N PHE A 186 -0.59 13.99 -1.61
CA PHE A 186 -1.69 13.08 -1.27
C PHE A 186 -1.28 11.62 -1.40
N VAL A 187 -0.51 11.30 -2.44
CA VAL A 187 -0.04 9.97 -2.78
C VAL A 187 1.46 10.07 -3.08
N PRO A 188 2.32 9.85 -2.08
CA PRO A 188 3.77 9.86 -2.26
C PRO A 188 4.23 8.87 -3.35
N LYS A 189 5.38 9.13 -3.99
CA LYS A 189 5.95 8.19 -4.99
C LYS A 189 6.17 6.76 -4.47
N GLY A 190 6.50 6.63 -3.18
CA GLY A 190 6.70 5.34 -2.51
C GLY A 190 5.41 4.70 -1.98
N PHE A 191 4.23 5.29 -2.26
CA PHE A 191 2.95 4.77 -1.79
C PHE A 191 2.60 3.47 -2.50
N THR A 192 2.59 2.39 -1.73
CA THR A 192 2.54 1.01 -2.21
C THR A 192 1.39 0.29 -1.55
N MET A 193 0.68 -0.54 -2.32
CA MET A 193 -0.22 -1.54 -1.80
C MET A 193 0.56 -2.84 -1.59
N VAL A 194 0.57 -3.37 -0.38
CA VAL A 194 1.08 -4.71 -0.08
C VAL A 194 -0.11 -5.66 -0.09
N TYR A 195 0.06 -6.80 -0.76
CA TYR A 195 -1.02 -7.76 -0.95
C TYR A 195 -1.37 -8.49 0.33
N ALA A 196 -2.63 -8.92 0.43
CA ALA A 196 -3.13 -9.66 1.58
C ALA A 196 -2.31 -10.95 1.81
N PRO A 197 -1.94 -11.27 3.07
CA PRO A 197 -1.31 -12.54 3.41
C PRO A 197 -2.32 -13.69 3.29
N GLN A 198 -1.84 -14.89 2.95
CA GLN A 198 -2.66 -16.10 2.82
C GLN A 198 -2.38 -17.16 3.89
N ASN A 199 -1.34 -16.98 4.71
CA ASN A 199 -0.99 -17.83 5.84
C ASN A 199 -0.05 -17.07 6.79
N ASP A 200 0.24 -17.64 7.96
CA ASP A 200 1.08 -17.02 8.99
C ASP A 200 2.50 -16.68 8.52
N SER A 201 3.08 -17.49 7.63
CA SER A 201 4.40 -17.18 7.08
C SER A 201 4.38 -15.94 6.19
N GLU A 202 3.29 -15.71 5.45
CA GLU A 202 3.09 -14.47 4.70
C GLU A 202 2.80 -13.28 5.63
N VAL A 203 2.07 -13.48 6.74
CA VAL A 203 1.87 -12.43 7.76
C VAL A 203 3.21 -11.94 8.28
N ALA A 204 4.15 -12.84 8.58
CA ALA A 204 5.49 -12.46 9.02
C ALA A 204 6.24 -11.62 7.96
N VAL A 205 6.16 -11.98 6.68
CA VAL A 205 6.77 -11.21 5.59
C VAL A 205 6.13 -9.83 5.46
N VAL A 206 4.80 -9.76 5.50
CA VAL A 206 4.06 -8.48 5.45
C VAL A 206 4.44 -7.60 6.64
N LEU A 207 4.63 -8.17 7.82
CA LEU A 207 5.07 -7.44 9.00
C LEU A 207 6.48 -6.86 8.83
N GLU A 208 7.42 -7.57 8.19
CA GLU A 208 8.74 -7.00 7.86
C GLU A 208 8.63 -5.79 6.91
N ILE A 209 7.69 -5.82 5.96
CA ILE A 209 7.42 -4.68 5.08
C ILE A 209 6.82 -3.51 5.87
N VAL A 210 5.94 -3.77 6.83
CA VAL A 210 5.38 -2.74 7.74
C VAL A 210 6.50 -2.11 8.58
N LYS A 211 7.42 -2.91 9.13
CA LYS A 211 8.60 -2.40 9.84
C LYS A 211 9.43 -1.48 8.93
N ALA A 212 9.64 -1.87 7.68
CA ALA A 212 10.36 -1.06 6.72
C ALA A 212 9.70 0.31 6.48
N ALA A 213 8.37 0.40 6.51
CA ALA A 213 7.64 1.65 6.37
C ALA A 213 7.88 2.65 7.52
N THR A 214 8.44 2.20 8.65
CA THR A 214 8.78 3.10 9.78
C THR A 214 10.01 3.96 9.53
N TRP A 215 10.72 3.80 8.41
CA TRP A 215 11.86 4.66 8.00
C TRP A 215 11.57 6.17 7.99
N ILE A 216 10.27 6.55 7.94
CA ILE A 216 9.81 7.94 7.96
C ILE A 216 9.91 8.59 9.35
N ILE A 217 10.03 7.77 10.39
CA ILE A 217 10.26 8.16 11.78
C ILE A 217 11.76 8.46 11.93
N ARG A 218 12.08 9.61 12.51
CA ARG A 218 13.46 10.01 12.82
C ARG A 218 13.67 10.02 14.31
#